data_AF-A0A674CH88-F1
#
_entry.id   AF-A0A674CH88-F1
#
_cell.length_a   1.000
_cell.length_b   1.000
_cell.length_c   1.000
_cell.angle_alpha   90.00
_cell.angle_beta   90.00
_cell.angle_gamma   90.00
#
_symmetry.space_group_name_H-M   'P 1'
#
loop_
_entity.id
_entity.type
_entity.pdbx_description
1 polymer ?
#
loop_
_entity_poly.entity_id
_entity_poly.type
_entity_poly.pdbx_seq_one_letter_code
_entity_poly.pdbx_strand_id
1 'polypeptide(L)'
;MDYFLVTAHFSAHAFTPQSGCNLSARGNTDFAETGSHVTATEYQNNTMNIFRLAGDVSHLVAIVILFMKIWRSKSCAGISGKSQVLFALVFTTRYLDLFTSVISIYNTVMKVVFLALAYATVYLIYMRFRSTFDSESDSFRVEFLLVPVAGLSFLENYAFAPLEILWTFSIYLESVAILPQLFMITKTGEAESITTHYLFFLGLYRALYLANWVWRYHTEGFFDQIAVVSGVVQTIFYCDFFYLYVTRVLRGSGKMSLPMPI
;
A
#
# COMPACT_ATOMS: atom_id res chain seq x y z
N MET A 1 5.75 -4.18 1.98
CA MET A 1 5.67 -5.16 3.09
C MET A 1 4.81 -6.31 2.60
N ASP A 2 5.23 -6.89 1.47
CA ASP A 2 4.36 -7.68 0.60
C ASP A 2 4.84 -9.13 0.54
N TYR A 3 3.87 -10.01 0.80
CA TYR A 3 3.61 -11.36 0.27
C TYR A 3 4.69 -12.45 0.22
N PHE A 4 5.98 -12.13 0.35
CA PHE A 4 7.05 -13.12 0.14
C PHE A 4 6.97 -14.34 1.09
N LEU A 5 6.28 -14.22 2.23
CA LEU A 5 6.18 -15.31 3.20
C LEU A 5 4.91 -16.16 3.12
N VAL A 6 3.82 -15.65 2.54
CA VAL A 6 2.61 -16.47 2.39
C VAL A 6 2.77 -17.44 1.22
N THR A 7 3.29 -16.97 0.08
CA THR A 7 3.52 -17.85 -1.09
C THR A 7 4.63 -18.88 -0.85
N ALA A 8 5.69 -18.55 -0.10
CA ALA A 8 6.73 -19.52 0.24
C ALA A 8 6.20 -20.69 1.10
N HIS A 9 5.23 -20.43 1.98
CA HIS A 9 4.62 -21.45 2.83
C HIS A 9 3.60 -22.32 2.08
N PHE A 10 2.93 -21.78 1.05
CA PHE A 10 1.98 -22.54 0.22
C PHE A 10 2.66 -23.28 -0.95
N SER A 11 3.71 -22.74 -1.56
CA SER A 11 4.47 -23.42 -2.62
C SER A 11 5.26 -24.63 -2.14
N ALA A 12 5.64 -24.70 -0.86
CA ALA A 12 6.31 -25.87 -0.29
C ALA A 12 5.42 -27.15 -0.31
N HIS A 13 4.09 -27.00 -0.36
CA HIS A 13 3.15 -28.12 -0.43
C HIS A 13 2.75 -28.51 -1.87
N ALA A 14 3.17 -27.76 -2.89
CA ALA A 14 2.77 -27.99 -4.29
C ALA A 14 3.84 -28.70 -5.15
N PHE A 15 5.05 -28.91 -4.64
CA PHE A 15 6.12 -29.66 -5.32
C PHE A 15 6.10 -31.14 -4.94
N THR A 16 5.07 -31.87 -5.38
CA THR A 16 5.24 -33.30 -5.66
C THR A 16 5.81 -33.42 -7.07
N PRO A 17 7.03 -33.96 -7.27
CA PRO A 17 7.56 -34.15 -8.61
C PRO A 17 6.73 -35.22 -9.31
N GLN A 18 5.98 -34.82 -10.34
CA GLN A 18 5.36 -35.79 -11.24
C GLN A 18 6.48 -36.52 -12.01
N SER A 19 6.51 -37.82 -11.77
CA SER A 19 7.30 -38.84 -12.43
C SER A 19 6.99 -38.95 -13.93
N GLY A 20 8.04 -39.01 -14.75
CA GLY A 20 8.06 -39.86 -15.94
C GLY A 20 8.37 -39.18 -17.28
N CYS A 21 9.63 -39.20 -17.71
CA CYS A 21 9.99 -39.69 -19.05
C CYS A 21 11.50 -40.03 -19.12
N ASN A 22 11.80 -41.27 -19.48
CA ASN A 22 13.14 -41.85 -19.58
C ASN A 22 13.90 -41.36 -20.82
N LEU A 23 15.17 -40.99 -20.69
CA LEU A 23 16.17 -41.18 -21.75
C LEU A 23 17.58 -41.46 -21.16
N SER A 24 17.93 -42.76 -21.19
CA SER A 24 19.24 -43.38 -21.43
C SER A 24 20.56 -42.74 -20.93
N ALA A 25 21.03 -43.25 -19.79
CA ALA A 25 22.39 -43.70 -19.44
C ALA A 25 23.66 -43.12 -20.13
N ARG A 26 24.54 -42.50 -19.33
CA ARG A 26 25.97 -42.91 -19.12
C ARG A 26 26.68 -42.03 -18.06
N GLY A 27 27.35 -42.67 -17.10
CA GLY A 27 28.58 -42.12 -16.48
C GLY A 27 28.56 -41.85 -14.97
N ASN A 28 29.03 -42.83 -14.20
CA ASN A 28 29.71 -42.78 -12.90
C ASN A 28 29.23 -41.86 -11.75
N THR A 29 28.94 -42.56 -10.66
CA THR A 29 28.98 -42.15 -9.26
C THR A 29 30.31 -41.47 -8.88
N ASP A 30 30.23 -40.30 -8.24
CA ASP A 30 31.03 -40.00 -7.05
C ASP A 30 30.23 -39.09 -6.11
N PHE A 31 30.12 -39.56 -4.88
CA PHE A 31 29.47 -38.95 -3.74
C PHE A 31 30.34 -37.79 -3.23
N ALA A 32 29.78 -36.58 -3.16
CA ALA A 32 30.20 -35.55 -2.21
C ALA A 32 29.05 -34.57 -2.00
N GLU A 33 28.07 -34.99 -1.20
CA GLU A 33 27.18 -34.10 -0.46
C GLU A 33 28.03 -33.05 0.27
N THR A 34 28.14 -31.85 -0.31
CA THR A 34 28.77 -30.72 0.36
C THR A 34 27.88 -29.50 0.18
N GLY A 35 27.04 -29.27 1.18
CA GLY A 35 26.59 -27.91 1.51
C GLY A 35 25.32 -27.39 0.84
N SER A 36 24.27 -28.21 0.67
CA SER A 36 22.89 -27.71 0.48
C SER A 36 22.27 -27.21 1.79
N HIS A 37 23.02 -26.40 2.54
CA HIS A 37 22.56 -25.64 3.70
C HIS A 37 22.81 -24.15 3.48
N VAL A 38 22.45 -23.65 2.30
CA VAL A 38 21.98 -22.26 2.21
C VAL A 38 20.64 -22.24 2.93
N THR A 39 20.73 -22.12 4.25
CA THR A 39 19.60 -22.03 5.16
C THR A 39 18.65 -20.96 4.67
N ALA A 40 17.34 -21.18 4.77
CA ALA A 40 16.30 -20.20 4.39
C ALA A 40 16.54 -18.79 5.00
N THR A 41 17.33 -18.71 6.07
CA THR A 41 17.88 -17.49 6.67
C THR A 41 18.74 -16.61 5.74
N GLU A 42 19.45 -17.17 4.75
CA GLU A 42 20.27 -16.39 3.81
C GLU A 42 19.42 -15.79 2.67
N TYR A 43 18.36 -16.48 2.24
CA TYR A 43 17.35 -15.93 1.33
C TYR A 43 16.46 -14.85 2.00
N GLN A 44 16.26 -14.98 3.32
CA GLN A 44 15.49 -14.01 4.12
C GLN A 44 16.24 -12.67 4.30
N ASN A 45 17.58 -12.67 4.25
CA ASN A 45 18.40 -11.46 4.40
C ASN A 45 18.51 -10.59 3.14
N ASN A 46 18.14 -11.10 1.95
CA ASN A 46 18.34 -10.40 0.68
C ASN A 46 17.08 -9.65 0.15
N THR A 47 15.98 -9.61 0.91
CA THR A 47 14.67 -9.09 0.43
C THR A 47 14.31 -7.66 0.88
N MET A 48 15.17 -7.03 1.69
CA MET A 48 15.03 -5.64 2.14
C MET A 48 16.01 -4.75 1.38
N ASN A 49 15.57 -4.20 0.25
CA ASN A 49 16.35 -3.19 -0.45
C ASN A 49 16.09 -1.78 0.10
N ILE A 50 17.02 -0.86 -0.20
CA ILE A 50 16.97 0.52 0.27
C ILE A 50 15.70 1.25 -0.19
N PHE A 51 15.20 0.94 -1.39
CA PHE A 51 13.99 1.55 -1.94
C PHE A 51 12.74 1.16 -1.15
N ARG A 52 12.62 -0.11 -0.78
CA ARG A 52 11.54 -0.62 0.05
C ARG A 52 11.56 0.00 1.43
N LEU A 53 12.72 0.02 2.09
CA LEU A 53 12.86 0.62 3.42
C LEU A 53 12.53 2.13 3.39
N ALA A 54 13.08 2.85 2.41
CA ALA A 54 12.79 4.27 2.24
C ALA A 54 11.30 4.52 1.94
N GLY A 55 10.67 3.64 1.15
CA GLY A 55 9.23 3.67 0.88
C GLY A 55 8.41 3.49 2.16
N ASP A 56 8.72 2.47 2.96
CA ASP A 56 8.01 2.20 4.22
C ASP A 56 8.15 3.37 5.22
N VAL A 57 9.33 3.97 5.31
CA VAL A 57 9.58 5.16 6.13
C VAL A 57 8.82 6.37 5.59
N SER A 58 8.82 6.61 4.28
CA SER A 58 8.06 7.70 3.65
C SER A 58 6.56 7.57 3.92
N HIS A 59 6.03 6.35 3.84
CA HIS A 59 4.63 6.08 4.14
C HIS A 59 4.32 6.35 5.61
N LEU A 60 5.16 5.87 6.53
CA LEU A 60 4.98 6.15 7.96
C LEU A 60 5.02 7.65 8.25
N VAL A 61 5.97 8.38 7.65
CA VAL A 61 6.09 9.84 7.78
C VAL A 61 4.81 10.53 7.31
N ALA A 62 4.23 10.11 6.19
CA ALA A 62 2.97 10.68 5.70
C ALA A 62 1.84 10.55 6.73
N ILE A 63 1.66 9.35 7.29
CA ILE A 63 0.62 9.08 8.30
C ILE A 63 0.87 9.87 9.58
N VAL A 64 2.12 9.94 10.05
CA VAL A 64 2.49 10.72 11.23
C VAL A 64 2.26 12.21 11.01
N ILE A 65 2.58 12.76 9.84
CA ILE A 65 2.31 14.17 9.50
C ILE A 65 0.81 14.45 9.59
N LEU A 66 -0.03 13.61 9.00
CA LEU A 66 -1.48 13.79 9.03
C LEU A 66 -2.02 13.71 10.46
N PHE A 67 -1.60 12.70 11.22
CA PHE A 67 -1.97 12.54 12.63
C PHE A 67 -1.59 13.76 13.45
N MET A 68 -0.32 14.20 13.33
CA MET A 68 0.20 15.36 14.05
C MET A 68 -0.48 16.66 13.63
N LYS A 69 -0.84 16.81 12.35
CA LYS A 69 -1.63 17.94 11.85
C LYS A 69 -2.93 18.05 12.63
N ILE A 70 -3.74 16.99 12.63
CA ILE A 70 -5.05 16.96 13.30
C ILE A 70 -4.89 17.12 14.81
N TRP A 71 -3.89 16.46 15.41
CA TRP A 71 -3.66 16.51 16.85
C TRP A 71 -3.24 17.91 17.34
N ARG A 72 -2.37 18.60 16.60
CA ARG A 72 -1.87 19.93 16.97
C ARG A 72 -2.85 21.04 16.63
N SER A 73 -3.50 20.99 15.46
CA SER A 73 -4.50 21.98 15.06
C SER A 73 -5.82 21.84 15.82
N LYS A 74 -6.07 20.67 16.44
CA LYS A 74 -7.37 20.30 17.02
C LYS A 74 -8.53 20.40 16.02
N SER A 75 -8.21 20.23 14.73
CA SER A 75 -9.16 20.35 13.62
C SER A 75 -8.84 19.34 12.51
N CYS A 76 -9.87 18.70 11.99
CA CYS A 76 -9.81 17.84 10.81
C CYS A 76 -10.38 18.52 9.55
N ALA A 77 -10.52 19.84 9.53
CA ALA A 77 -10.93 20.58 8.34
C ALA A 77 -10.01 20.28 7.14
N GLY A 78 -10.61 20.12 5.95
CA GLY A 78 -9.90 19.82 4.71
C GLY A 78 -9.38 18.38 4.55
N ILE A 79 -9.71 17.47 5.48
CA ILE A 79 -9.34 16.05 5.41
C ILE A 79 -10.58 15.20 5.17
N SER A 80 -10.55 14.35 4.14
CA SER A 80 -11.61 13.38 3.87
C SER A 80 -11.53 12.24 4.88
N GLY A 81 -12.58 12.12 5.69
CA GLY A 81 -12.72 11.01 6.62
C GLY A 81 -12.94 9.69 5.89
N LYS A 82 -13.64 9.73 4.74
CA LYS A 82 -13.86 8.55 3.88
C LYS A 82 -12.55 7.93 3.41
N SER A 83 -11.60 8.73 2.91
CA SER A 83 -10.27 8.22 2.55
C SER A 83 -9.54 7.57 3.74
N GLN A 84 -9.60 8.17 4.93
CA GLN A 84 -8.95 7.60 6.11
C GLN A 84 -9.59 6.28 6.56
N VAL A 85 -10.91 6.14 6.42
CA VAL A 85 -11.61 4.86 6.65
C VAL A 85 -11.18 3.81 5.63
N LEU A 86 -11.04 4.17 4.34
CA LEU A 86 -10.56 3.26 3.31
C LEU A 86 -9.11 2.80 3.59
N PHE A 87 -8.22 3.71 4.00
CA PHE A 87 -6.85 3.34 4.38
C PHE A 87 -6.81 2.44 5.63
N ALA A 88 -7.64 2.72 6.64
CA ALA A 88 -7.77 1.84 7.80
C ALA A 88 -8.26 0.44 7.39
N LEU A 89 -9.22 0.36 6.48
CA LEU A 89 -9.70 -0.91 5.92
C LEU A 89 -8.60 -1.65 5.16
N VAL A 90 -7.83 -0.96 4.32
CA VAL A 90 -6.65 -1.52 3.61
C VAL A 90 -5.69 -2.17 4.59
N PHE A 91 -5.26 -1.45 5.64
CA PHE A 91 -4.31 -2.02 6.61
C PHE A 91 -4.92 -3.16 7.40
N THR A 92 -6.21 -3.09 7.71
CA THR A 92 -6.91 -4.15 8.43
C THR A 92 -6.92 -5.44 7.63
N THR A 93 -7.33 -5.39 6.36
CA THR A 93 -7.41 -6.60 5.52
C THR A 93 -6.03 -7.11 5.10
N ARG A 94 -5.04 -6.21 4.92
CA ARG A 94 -3.67 -6.57 4.55
C ARG A 94 -2.90 -7.25 5.68
N TYR A 95 -3.13 -6.83 6.92
CA TYR A 95 -2.33 -7.26 8.08
C TYR A 95 -3.04 -8.32 8.93
N LEU A 96 -4.07 -9.01 8.40
CA LEU A 96 -4.68 -10.15 9.07
C LEU A 96 -3.68 -11.31 9.29
N ASP A 97 -2.64 -11.37 8.48
CA ASP A 97 -1.53 -12.32 8.63
C ASP A 97 -0.72 -12.10 9.93
N LEU A 98 -0.92 -10.99 10.65
CA LEU A 98 -0.33 -10.74 11.97
C LEU A 98 -0.74 -11.82 12.99
N PHE A 99 -1.91 -12.44 12.82
CA PHE A 99 -2.40 -13.50 13.70
C PHE A 99 -1.92 -14.89 13.30
N THR A 100 -1.38 -15.05 12.09
CA THR A 100 -1.02 -16.36 11.53
C THR A 100 0.48 -16.52 11.34
N SER A 101 1.23 -15.42 11.21
CA SER A 101 2.64 -15.46 10.79
C SER A 101 3.46 -14.36 11.46
N VAL A 102 4.52 -14.76 12.17
CA VAL A 102 5.52 -13.83 12.72
C VAL A 102 6.77 -13.90 11.86
N ILE A 103 6.99 -12.85 11.08
CA ILE A 103 8.09 -12.75 10.12
C ILE A 103 9.36 -12.24 10.81
N SER A 104 9.25 -11.06 11.41
CA SER A 104 10.32 -10.38 12.13
C SER A 104 9.72 -9.35 13.07
N ILE A 105 10.45 -8.99 14.13
CA ILE A 105 10.02 -7.98 15.10
C ILE A 105 9.73 -6.65 14.39
N TYR A 106 10.61 -6.23 13.48
CA TYR A 106 10.40 -5.01 12.69
C TYR A 106 9.09 -5.04 11.90
N ASN A 107 8.81 -6.14 11.19
CA ASN A 107 7.58 -6.29 10.40
C ASN A 107 6.33 -6.22 11.28
N THR A 108 6.31 -6.98 12.37
CA THR A 108 5.17 -7.01 13.30
C THR A 108 4.95 -5.63 13.94
N VAL A 109 6.01 -4.98 14.42
CA VAL A 109 5.92 -3.64 15.03
C VAL A 109 5.41 -2.63 14.02
N MET A 110 5.93 -2.62 12.80
CA MET A 110 5.47 -1.68 11.76
C MET A 110 3.99 -1.88 11.44
N LYS A 111 3.53 -3.13 11.26
CA LYS A 111 2.09 -3.42 11.03
C LYS A 111 1.21 -2.86 12.14
N VAL A 112 1.58 -3.09 13.40
CA VAL A 112 0.84 -2.58 14.56
C VAL A 112 0.83 -1.06 14.60
N VAL A 113 1.97 -0.41 14.31
CA VAL A 113 2.06 1.06 14.26
C VAL A 113 1.18 1.64 13.15
N PHE A 114 1.20 1.07 11.95
CA PHE A 114 0.33 1.49 10.84
C PHE A 114 -1.14 1.38 11.22
N LEU A 115 -1.55 0.24 11.79
CA LEU A 115 -2.92 -0.01 12.20
C LEU A 115 -3.35 0.97 13.30
N ALA A 116 -2.53 1.15 14.34
CA ALA A 116 -2.81 2.05 15.44
C ALA A 116 -2.96 3.50 14.98
N LEU A 117 -2.05 4.00 14.13
CA LEU A 117 -2.12 5.37 13.61
C LEU A 117 -3.31 5.59 12.67
N ALA A 118 -3.66 4.60 11.84
CA ALA A 118 -4.81 4.70 10.95
C ALA A 118 -6.12 4.79 11.75
N TYR A 119 -6.34 3.88 12.70
CA TYR A 119 -7.51 3.92 13.57
C TYR A 119 -7.53 5.15 14.49
N ALA A 120 -6.38 5.58 15.00
CA ALA A 120 -6.30 6.80 15.79
C ALA A 120 -6.70 8.03 14.95
N THR A 121 -6.26 8.11 13.69
CA THR A 121 -6.65 9.19 12.77
C THR A 121 -8.16 9.18 12.49
N VAL A 122 -8.74 8.01 12.22
CA VAL A 122 -10.20 7.85 12.05
C VAL A 122 -10.95 8.28 13.33
N TYR A 123 -10.47 7.87 14.50
CA TYR A 123 -11.03 8.28 15.79
C TYR A 123 -10.97 9.80 15.99
N LEU A 124 -9.85 10.43 15.62
CA LEU A 124 -9.72 11.88 15.73
C LEU A 124 -10.75 12.60 14.85
N ILE A 125 -11.00 12.12 13.63
CA ILE A 125 -11.94 12.74 12.68
C ILE A 125 -13.39 12.52 13.12
N TYR A 126 -13.81 11.28 13.37
CA TYR A 126 -15.23 10.97 13.56
C TYR A 126 -15.73 11.10 15.00
N MET A 127 -14.83 11.10 15.99
CA MET A 127 -15.18 11.18 17.41
C MET A 127 -14.62 12.45 18.05
N ARG A 128 -13.29 12.60 18.13
CA ARG A 128 -12.67 13.65 18.97
C ARG A 128 -12.86 15.07 18.44
N PHE A 129 -12.70 15.27 17.14
CA PHE A 129 -12.78 16.57 16.45
C PHE A 129 -13.91 16.63 15.41
N ARG A 130 -14.95 15.80 15.61
CA ARG A 130 -16.12 15.70 14.73
C ARG A 130 -16.75 17.04 14.38
N SER A 131 -16.73 18.01 15.29
CA SER A 131 -17.29 19.35 15.07
C SER A 131 -16.60 20.14 13.94
N THR A 132 -15.36 19.77 13.60
CA THR A 132 -14.58 20.40 12.52
C THR A 132 -14.58 19.56 11.23
N PHE A 133 -15.26 18.42 11.24
CA PHE A 133 -15.36 17.54 10.08
C PHE A 133 -16.43 18.06 9.12
N ASP A 134 -16.00 18.42 7.91
CA ASP A 134 -16.89 18.88 6.85
C ASP A 134 -17.44 17.70 6.05
N SER A 135 -18.58 17.17 6.50
CA SER A 135 -19.28 16.08 5.82
C SER A 135 -19.93 16.48 4.50
N GLU A 136 -20.19 17.78 4.27
CA GLU A 136 -20.81 18.25 3.03
C GLU A 136 -19.80 18.28 1.89
N SER A 137 -18.55 18.64 2.18
CA SER A 137 -17.45 18.58 1.22
C SER A 137 -16.97 17.14 0.96
N ASP A 138 -16.99 16.26 1.97
CA ASP A 138 -16.66 14.83 1.83
C ASP A 138 -17.82 14.01 1.24
N SER A 139 -18.34 14.42 0.07
CA SER A 139 -19.55 13.85 -0.56
C SER A 139 -19.30 12.68 -1.52
N PHE A 140 -18.07 12.14 -1.57
CA PHE A 140 -17.72 11.04 -2.47
C PHE A 140 -18.44 9.73 -2.08
N ARG A 141 -18.95 8.98 -3.06
CA ARG A 141 -19.68 7.72 -2.81
C ARG A 141 -18.72 6.53 -2.85
N VAL A 142 -18.32 6.06 -1.66
CA VAL A 142 -17.29 5.00 -1.50
C VAL A 142 -17.74 3.64 -2.03
N GLU A 143 -19.05 3.43 -2.21
CA GLU A 143 -19.62 2.19 -2.75
C GLU A 143 -19.12 1.94 -4.18
N PHE A 144 -18.90 3.00 -4.96
CA PHE A 144 -18.34 2.90 -6.32
C PHE A 144 -16.87 2.48 -6.35
N LEU A 145 -16.19 2.50 -5.20
CA LEU A 145 -14.84 1.93 -5.08
C LEU A 145 -14.91 0.53 -4.49
N LEU A 146 -15.63 0.36 -3.38
CA LEU A 146 -15.67 -0.91 -2.65
C LEU A 146 -16.27 -2.05 -3.48
N VAL A 147 -17.37 -1.82 -4.20
CA VAL A 147 -18.04 -2.89 -4.96
C VAL A 147 -17.15 -3.39 -6.12
N PRO A 148 -16.61 -2.53 -7.00
CA PRO A 148 -15.71 -3.00 -8.06
C PRO A 148 -14.42 -3.61 -7.54
N VAL A 149 -13.82 -3.03 -6.49
CA VAL A 149 -12.58 -3.55 -5.90
C VAL A 149 -12.79 -4.92 -5.25
N ALA A 150 -13.90 -5.09 -4.53
CA ALA A 150 -14.28 -6.39 -3.99
C ALA A 150 -14.51 -7.40 -5.11
N GLY A 151 -15.33 -7.07 -6.11
CA GLY A 151 -15.56 -7.93 -7.27
C GLY A 151 -14.26 -8.35 -7.96
N LEU A 152 -13.37 -7.39 -8.24
CA LEU A 152 -12.09 -7.66 -8.88
C LEU A 152 -11.19 -8.57 -8.02
N SER A 153 -11.17 -8.41 -6.69
CA SER A 153 -10.39 -9.29 -5.80
C SER A 153 -10.86 -10.74 -5.80
N PHE A 154 -12.14 -11.01 -6.04
CA PHE A 154 -12.66 -12.37 -6.20
C PHE A 154 -12.38 -12.95 -7.60
N LEU A 155 -12.34 -12.10 -8.62
CA LEU A 155 -12.12 -12.52 -10.01
C LEU A 155 -10.64 -12.76 -10.34
N GLU A 156 -9.77 -11.87 -9.88
CA GLU A 156 -8.33 -11.87 -10.18
C GLU A 156 -7.55 -11.93 -8.86
N ASN A 157 -7.07 -13.12 -8.50
CA ASN A 157 -6.24 -13.38 -7.33
C ASN A 157 -5.29 -14.56 -7.59
N TYR A 158 -4.26 -14.69 -6.76
CA TYR A 158 -3.29 -15.79 -6.89
C TYR A 158 -3.82 -17.14 -6.38
N ALA A 159 -4.72 -17.11 -5.40
CA ALA A 159 -5.36 -18.30 -4.86
C ALA A 159 -6.71 -17.94 -4.24
N PHE A 160 -7.69 -18.84 -4.41
CA PHE A 160 -9.04 -18.66 -3.88
C PHE A 160 -9.12 -19.03 -2.39
N ALA A 161 -8.30 -18.38 -1.58
CA ALA A 161 -8.24 -18.51 -0.13
C ALA A 161 -8.63 -17.18 0.53
N PRO A 162 -9.34 -17.19 1.68
CA PRO A 162 -9.84 -15.95 2.29
C PRO A 162 -8.77 -14.89 2.56
N LEU A 163 -7.60 -15.28 3.07
CA LEU A 163 -6.50 -14.35 3.34
C LEU A 163 -5.92 -13.75 2.05
N GLU A 164 -5.86 -14.54 0.98
CA GLU A 164 -5.31 -14.09 -0.31
C GLU A 164 -6.26 -13.16 -1.03
N ILE A 165 -7.56 -13.45 -1.01
CA ILE A 165 -8.58 -12.54 -1.52
C ILE A 165 -8.56 -11.22 -0.72
N LEU A 166 -8.44 -11.27 0.61
CA LEU A 166 -8.38 -10.06 1.46
C LEU A 166 -7.09 -9.25 1.26
N TRP A 167 -5.97 -9.92 1.00
CA TRP A 167 -4.73 -9.27 0.62
C TRP A 167 -4.86 -8.59 -0.75
N THR A 168 -5.34 -9.30 -1.78
CA THR A 168 -5.57 -8.76 -3.11
C THR A 168 -6.55 -7.58 -3.08
N PHE A 169 -7.64 -7.72 -2.33
CA PHE A 169 -8.59 -6.65 -2.04
C PHE A 169 -7.89 -5.42 -1.46
N SER A 170 -6.98 -5.61 -0.49
CA SER A 170 -6.23 -4.50 0.10
C SER A 170 -5.36 -3.78 -0.94
N ILE A 171 -4.76 -4.49 -1.89
CA ILE A 171 -3.88 -3.92 -2.93
C ILE A 171 -4.70 -3.07 -3.90
N TYR A 172 -5.81 -3.61 -4.38
CA TYR A 172 -6.74 -2.87 -5.24
C TYR A 172 -7.36 -1.68 -4.52
N LEU A 173 -7.80 -1.85 -3.27
CA LEU A 173 -8.42 -0.76 -2.51
C LEU A 173 -7.45 0.38 -2.22
N GLU A 174 -6.20 0.09 -1.86
CA GLU A 174 -5.18 1.10 -1.63
C GLU A 174 -4.94 1.99 -2.86
N SER A 175 -5.03 1.39 -4.05
CA SER A 175 -4.81 2.12 -5.30
C SER A 175 -5.81 3.25 -5.53
N VAL A 176 -7.01 3.14 -4.96
CA VAL A 176 -8.12 4.09 -5.13
C VAL A 176 -8.54 4.78 -3.83
N ALA A 177 -7.99 4.40 -2.68
CA ALA A 177 -8.39 4.90 -1.37
C ALA A 177 -8.20 6.43 -1.19
N ILE A 178 -7.32 7.04 -2.00
CA ILE A 178 -7.07 8.48 -1.98
C ILE A 178 -8.14 9.31 -2.72
N LEU A 179 -8.97 8.69 -3.56
CA LEU A 179 -9.93 9.40 -4.42
C LEU A 179 -10.93 10.29 -3.66
N PRO A 180 -11.53 9.88 -2.53
CA PRO A 180 -12.38 10.78 -1.74
C PRO A 180 -11.66 12.07 -1.30
N GLN A 181 -10.40 11.98 -0.86
CA GLN A 181 -9.59 13.14 -0.49
C GLN A 181 -9.29 14.05 -1.68
N LEU A 182 -8.95 13.48 -2.83
CA LEU A 182 -8.72 14.25 -4.06
C LEU A 182 -10.00 14.97 -4.49
N PHE A 183 -11.13 14.25 -4.50
CA PHE A 183 -12.43 14.81 -4.82
C PHE A 183 -12.80 15.99 -3.90
N MET A 184 -12.58 15.84 -2.59
CA MET A 184 -12.83 16.90 -1.62
C MET A 184 -11.98 18.15 -1.92
N ILE A 185 -10.68 18.00 -2.18
CA ILE A 185 -9.79 19.12 -2.54
C ILE A 185 -10.26 19.80 -3.83
N THR A 186 -10.67 19.02 -4.84
CA THR A 186 -11.20 19.58 -6.09
C THR A 186 -12.53 20.30 -5.94
N LYS A 187 -13.28 20.03 -4.87
CA LYS A 187 -14.57 20.67 -4.59
C LYS A 187 -14.40 21.94 -3.77
N THR A 188 -13.57 21.90 -2.73
CA THR A 188 -13.37 23.04 -1.81
C THR A 188 -12.44 24.09 -2.40
N GLY A 189 -11.62 23.73 -3.38
CA GLY A 189 -10.54 24.58 -3.86
C GLY A 189 -9.36 24.65 -2.90
N GLU A 190 -9.57 24.48 -1.59
CA GLU A 190 -8.59 24.66 -0.52
C GLU A 190 -7.92 23.36 -0.05
N ALA A 191 -6.65 23.16 -0.41
CA ALA A 191 -5.65 22.30 0.22
C ALA A 191 -4.67 23.09 1.11
N GLU A 192 -4.79 22.96 2.43
CA GLU A 192 -3.80 23.49 3.37
C GLU A 192 -2.38 22.95 3.07
N SER A 193 -1.35 23.80 3.22
CA SER A 193 0.06 23.43 2.95
C SER A 193 0.50 22.15 3.68
N ILE A 194 0.02 21.89 4.89
CA ILE A 194 0.36 20.67 5.65
C ILE A 194 -0.26 19.42 5.02
N THR A 195 -1.49 19.51 4.52
CA THR A 195 -2.14 18.43 3.76
C THR A 195 -1.31 18.07 2.54
N THR A 196 -0.65 19.05 1.93
CA THR A 196 0.19 18.77 0.77
C THR A 196 1.48 18.03 1.10
N HIS A 197 2.13 18.33 2.23
CA HIS A 197 3.32 17.58 2.65
C HIS A 197 2.95 16.11 2.93
N TYR A 198 1.81 15.86 3.57
CA TYR A 198 1.25 14.51 3.72
C TYR A 198 1.11 13.80 2.36
N LEU A 199 0.45 14.43 1.39
CA LEU A 199 0.23 13.86 0.06
C LEU A 199 1.54 13.67 -0.72
N PHE A 200 2.53 14.54 -0.51
CA PHE A 200 3.86 14.40 -1.10
C PHE A 200 4.58 13.15 -0.61
N PHE A 201 4.66 12.93 0.71
CA PHE A 201 5.28 11.73 1.26
C PHE A 201 4.51 10.45 0.89
N LEU A 202 3.19 10.57 0.73
CA LEU A 202 2.36 9.47 0.27
C LEU A 202 2.65 9.13 -1.22
N GLY A 203 2.77 10.12 -2.09
CA GLY A 203 3.19 9.84 -3.47
C GLY A 203 4.65 9.38 -3.58
N LEU A 204 5.55 9.90 -2.74
CA LEU A 204 6.95 9.49 -2.69
C LEU A 204 7.10 8.03 -2.28
N TYR A 205 6.29 7.53 -1.32
CA TYR A 205 6.31 6.11 -0.97
C TYR A 205 6.02 5.26 -2.21
N ARG A 206 5.07 5.67 -3.05
CA ARG A 206 4.70 4.88 -4.23
C ARG A 206 5.76 4.90 -5.32
N ALA A 207 6.38 6.06 -5.55
CA ALA A 207 7.51 6.17 -6.46
C ALA A 207 8.68 5.25 -6.05
N LEU A 208 8.97 5.20 -4.73
CA LEU A 208 10.00 4.31 -4.18
C LEU A 208 9.61 2.82 -4.33
N TYR A 209 8.34 2.48 -4.20
CA TYR A 209 7.85 1.12 -4.41
C TYR A 209 7.91 0.67 -5.87
N LEU A 210 7.62 1.56 -6.82
CA LEU A 210 7.84 1.34 -8.25
C LEU A 210 9.32 1.07 -8.54
N ALA A 211 10.22 1.90 -8.00
CA ALA A 211 11.66 1.70 -8.14
C ALA A 211 12.11 0.37 -7.52
N ASN A 212 11.56 -0.01 -6.37
CA ASN A 212 11.77 -1.32 -5.76
C ASN A 212 11.34 -2.47 -6.68
N TRP A 213 10.18 -2.41 -7.35
CA TRP A 213 9.77 -3.48 -8.26
C TRP A 213 10.67 -3.59 -9.49
N VAL A 214 11.11 -2.46 -10.06
CA VAL A 214 12.09 -2.46 -11.16
C VAL A 214 13.40 -3.09 -10.71
N TRP A 215 13.88 -2.71 -9.52
CA TRP A 215 15.09 -3.29 -8.94
C TRP A 215 14.97 -4.81 -8.77
N ARG A 216 13.87 -5.28 -8.17
CA ARG A 216 13.63 -6.71 -7.93
C ARG A 216 13.44 -7.50 -9.23
N TYR A 217 12.82 -6.89 -10.25
CA TYR A 217 12.72 -7.52 -11.56
C TYR A 217 14.10 -7.76 -12.19
N HIS A 218 15.01 -6.79 -12.10
CA HIS A 218 16.36 -6.92 -12.68
C HIS A 218 17.32 -7.78 -11.84
N THR A 219 17.20 -7.77 -10.52
CA THR A 219 18.14 -8.46 -9.61
C THR A 219 17.67 -9.84 -9.18
N GLU A 220 16.36 -10.01 -8.95
CA GLU A 220 15.76 -11.25 -8.44
C GLU A 220 14.90 -11.97 -9.49
N GLY A 221 14.63 -11.36 -10.65
CA GLY A 221 13.68 -11.89 -11.63
C GLY A 221 12.22 -11.92 -11.13
N PHE A 222 11.93 -11.25 -10.02
CA PHE A 222 10.63 -11.28 -9.36
C PHE A 222 9.67 -10.23 -9.97
N PHE A 223 8.46 -10.66 -10.31
CA PHE A 223 7.41 -9.78 -10.83
C PHE A 223 6.03 -10.17 -10.27
N ASP A 224 5.41 -9.25 -9.53
CA ASP A 224 4.05 -9.38 -9.00
C ASP A 224 3.11 -8.49 -9.84
N GLN A 225 2.38 -9.12 -10.76
CA GLN A 225 1.50 -8.41 -11.69
C GLN A 225 0.41 -7.61 -10.98
N ILE A 226 -0.20 -8.17 -9.92
CA ILE A 226 -1.30 -7.51 -9.20
C ILE A 226 -0.78 -6.26 -8.49
N ALA A 227 0.35 -6.36 -7.78
CA ALA A 227 0.96 -5.25 -7.06
C ALA A 227 1.46 -4.15 -8.01
N VAL A 228 2.12 -4.53 -9.11
CA VAL A 228 2.67 -3.58 -10.09
C VAL A 228 1.54 -2.82 -10.79
N VAL A 229 0.54 -3.50 -11.35
CA VAL A 229 -0.56 -2.84 -12.07
C VAL A 229 -1.33 -1.91 -11.14
N SER A 230 -1.70 -2.38 -9.96
CA SER A 230 -2.37 -1.55 -8.95
C SER A 230 -1.51 -0.37 -8.53
N GLY A 231 -0.18 -0.54 -8.52
CA GLY A 231 0.74 0.54 -8.21
C GLY A 231 0.93 1.59 -9.26
N VAL A 232 0.86 1.20 -10.52
CA VAL A 232 0.79 2.14 -11.63
C VAL A 232 -0.50 2.95 -11.54
N VAL A 233 -1.65 2.29 -11.35
CA VAL A 233 -2.95 2.97 -11.16
C VAL A 233 -2.90 3.98 -10.02
N GLN A 234 -2.37 3.56 -8.87
CA GLN A 234 -2.23 4.45 -7.72
C GLN A 234 -1.32 5.65 -8.02
N THR A 235 -0.20 5.42 -8.71
CA THR A 235 0.74 6.48 -9.08
C THR A 235 0.10 7.49 -10.03
N ILE A 236 -0.72 7.04 -10.98
CA ILE A 236 -1.46 7.92 -11.90
C ILE A 236 -2.36 8.89 -11.12
N PHE A 237 -3.12 8.40 -10.14
CA PHE A 237 -3.95 9.27 -9.29
C PHE A 237 -3.12 10.28 -8.48
N TYR A 238 -1.92 9.89 -8.02
CA TYR A 238 -1.00 10.83 -7.38
C TYR A 238 -0.35 11.82 -8.36
N CYS A 239 -0.10 11.45 -9.62
CA CYS A 239 0.49 12.34 -10.61
C CYS A 239 -0.43 13.53 -10.94
N ASP A 240 -1.74 13.29 -11.06
CA ASP A 240 -2.72 14.36 -11.25
C ASP A 240 -2.70 15.34 -10.06
N PHE A 241 -2.61 14.81 -8.84
CA PHE A 241 -2.42 15.60 -7.64
C PHE A 241 -1.10 16.39 -7.65
N PHE A 242 0.03 15.76 -8.01
CA PHE A 242 1.33 16.42 -8.05
C PHE A 242 1.35 17.55 -9.09
N TYR A 243 0.71 17.36 -10.24
CA TYR A 243 0.56 18.41 -11.24
C TYR A 243 -0.20 19.60 -10.67
N LEU A 244 -1.36 19.38 -10.03
CA LEU A 244 -2.13 20.44 -9.35
C LEU A 244 -1.31 21.11 -8.24
N TYR A 245 -0.57 20.35 -7.44
CA TYR A 245 0.28 20.88 -6.38
C TYR A 245 1.37 21.81 -6.90
N VAL A 246 2.18 21.34 -7.85
CA VAL A 246 3.32 22.09 -8.38
C VAL A 246 2.84 23.35 -9.09
N THR A 247 1.78 23.24 -9.88
CA THR A 247 1.27 24.38 -10.66
C THR A 247 0.58 25.43 -9.81
N ARG A 248 -0.08 25.06 -8.70
CA ARG A 248 -0.89 25.99 -7.91
C ARG A 248 -0.21 26.44 -6.61
N VAL A 249 0.50 25.56 -5.91
CA VAL A 249 1.08 25.86 -4.58
C VAL A 249 2.52 26.33 -4.68
N LEU A 250 3.40 25.60 -5.39
CA LEU A 250 4.82 25.98 -5.49
C LEU A 250 5.06 27.21 -6.36
N ARG A 251 4.18 27.48 -7.33
CA ARG A 251 4.26 28.67 -8.20
C ARG A 251 3.59 29.93 -7.62
N GLY A 252 3.17 29.91 -6.35
CA GLY A 252 2.83 31.12 -5.59
C GLY A 252 1.56 31.85 -6.04
N SER A 253 0.59 31.19 -6.68
CA SER A 253 -0.74 31.78 -6.87
C SER A 253 -1.49 31.74 -5.53
N GLY A 254 -1.32 32.80 -4.76
CA GLY A 254 -1.96 32.98 -3.46
C GLY A 254 -3.47 32.80 -3.57
N LYS A 255 -3.98 31.86 -2.77
CA LYS A 255 -5.39 31.50 -2.58
C LYS A 255 -5.98 30.57 -3.64
N MET A 256 -6.78 29.68 -3.07
CA MET A 256 -7.29 28.47 -3.66
C MET A 256 -8.71 28.72 -4.13
N SER A 257 -8.86 28.77 -5.45
CA SER A 257 -10.15 28.83 -6.12
C SER A 257 -10.03 28.04 -7.42
N LEU A 258 -10.81 26.97 -7.53
CA LEU A 258 -10.89 26.14 -8.71
C LEU A 258 -11.91 26.71 -9.69
N PRO A 259 -11.62 26.71 -11.00
CA PRO A 259 -12.64 26.98 -12.00
C PRO A 259 -13.64 25.81 -12.00
N MET A 260 -14.92 26.10 -11.76
CA MET A 260 -15.98 25.10 -11.88
C MET A 260 -16.17 24.72 -13.36
N PRO A 261 -16.44 23.44 -13.67
CA PRO A 261 -16.99 23.07 -14.96
C PRO A 261 -18.38 23.71 -15.10
N ILE A 262 -18.64 24.30 -16.27
CA ILE A 262 -19.97 24.75 -16.70
C ILE A 262 -20.83 23.51 -16.99
#